data_AF-A0A1H2ECI1-F1
#
_entry.id   AF-A0A1H2ECI1-F1
#
_cell.length_a   1.000
_cell.length_b   1.000
_cell.length_c   1.000
_cell.angle_alpha   90.00
_cell.angle_beta   90.00
_cell.angle_gamma   90.00
#
_symmetry.space_group_name_H-M   'P 1'
#
loop_
_entity.id
_entity.type
_entity.pdbx_description
1 polymer ?
#
loop_
_entity_poly.entity_id
_entity_poly.type
_entity_poly.pdbx_seq_one_letter_code
_entity_poly.pdbx_strand_id
1 'polypeptide(L)' 'MDDHNLSKLVELARGVHMNDSQRNEQRNSFVYGNTKIENENVTREMVETISRDVPMSKFAAR' A
#
# COMPACT_ATOMS: atom_id res chain seq x y z
N MET A 1 -9.00 -16.92 17.92
CA MET A 1 -8.25 -17.01 16.64
C MET A 1 -7.21 -18.08 16.84
N ASP A 2 -7.56 -19.26 16.39
CA ASP A 2 -6.80 -20.49 16.42
C ASP A 2 -5.72 -20.42 15.32
N ASP A 3 -4.46 -20.68 15.68
CA ASP A 3 -3.27 -20.48 14.83
C ASP A 3 -3.34 -21.19 13.46
N HIS A 4 -4.15 -22.24 13.37
CA HIS A 4 -4.43 -22.97 12.13
C HIS A 4 -5.13 -22.10 11.07
N ASN A 5 -5.98 -21.16 11.50
CA ASN A 5 -6.69 -20.27 10.58
C ASN A 5 -5.76 -19.19 10.01
N LEU A 6 -4.84 -18.63 10.82
CA LEU A 6 -3.85 -17.67 10.35
C LEU A 6 -2.89 -18.31 9.35
N SER A 7 -2.36 -19.49 9.66
CA SER A 7 -1.43 -20.22 8.78
C SER A 7 -2.06 -20.48 7.41
N LYS A 8 -3.34 -20.89 7.38
CA LYS A 8 -4.08 -21.09 6.14
C LYS A 8 -4.22 -19.80 5.32
N LEU A 9 -4.52 -18.68 5.97
CA LEU A 9 -4.65 -17.39 5.29
C LEU A 9 -3.31 -16.91 4.72
N VAL A 10 -2.20 -17.13 5.43
CA VAL A 10 -0.86 -16.80 4.94
C VAL A 10 -0.51 -17.60 3.69
N GLU A 11 -0.77 -18.92 3.69
CA GLU A 11 -0.50 -19.75 2.52
C GLU A 11 -1.35 -19.34 1.30
N LEU A 12 -2.61 -18.97 1.51
CA LEU A 12 -3.44 -18.43 0.43
C LEU A 12 -2.92 -17.08 -0.10
N ALA A 13 -2.51 -16.18 0.79
CA ALA A 13 -2.01 -14.86 0.42
C ALA A 13 -0.68 -14.93 -0.35
N ARG A 14 0.19 -15.91 -0.07
CA ARG A 14 1.49 -16.10 -0.74
C ARG A 14 1.37 -16.31 -2.25
N GLY A 15 0.30 -16.94 -2.71
CA GLY A 15 0.04 -17.19 -4.14
C GLY A 15 -0.53 -15.99 -4.89
N VAL A 16 -0.83 -14.88 -4.22
CA VAL A 16 -1.47 -13.71 -4.85
C VAL A 16 -0.42 -12.89 -5.61
N HIS A 17 -0.53 -12.87 -6.93
CA HIS A 17 0.25 -11.98 -7.79
C HIS A 17 -0.56 -10.71 -8.09
N MET A 18 -0.16 -9.59 -7.46
CA MET A 18 -0.78 -8.29 -7.73
C MET A 18 -0.32 -7.72 -9.07
N ASN A 19 -1.29 -7.25 -9.86
CA ASN A 19 -1.00 -6.39 -10.99
C ASN A 19 -0.56 -4.99 -10.52
N ASP A 20 -0.09 -4.16 -11.45
CA ASP A 20 0.48 -2.84 -11.12
C ASP A 20 -0.53 -1.90 -10.45
N SER A 21 -1.80 -1.96 -10.87
CA SER A 21 -2.88 -1.17 -10.26
C SER A 21 -3.12 -1.58 -8.81
N GLN A 22 -3.21 -2.89 -8.55
CA GLN A 22 -3.40 -3.45 -7.21
C GLN A 22 -2.20 -3.13 -6.29
N ARG A 23 -0.98 -3.21 -6.82
CA ARG A 23 0.24 -2.84 -6.10
C ARG A 23 0.24 -1.35 -5.73
N ASN A 24 -0.18 -0.49 -6.66
CA ASN A 24 -0.30 0.94 -6.42
C ASN A 24 -1.38 1.26 -5.37
N GLU A 25 -2.53 0.61 -5.46
CA GLU A 25 -3.62 0.75 -4.48
C GLU A 25 -3.17 0.31 -3.08
N GLN A 26 -2.49 -0.84 -2.99
CA GLN A 26 -1.91 -1.31 -1.74
C GLN A 26 -0.92 -0.29 -1.17
N ARG A 27 0.02 0.19 -1.99
CA ARG A 27 1.00 1.21 -1.59
C ARG A 27 0.32 2.48 -1.07
N ASN A 28 -0.68 3.00 -1.78
CA ASN A 28 -1.41 4.19 -1.38
C ASN A 28 -2.17 3.98 -0.06
N SER A 29 -2.74 2.78 0.14
CA SER A 29 -3.41 2.42 1.39
C SER A 29 -2.46 2.47 2.59
N PHE A 30 -1.25 1.92 2.46
CA PHE A 30 -0.23 1.97 3.51
C PHE A 30 0.24 3.40 3.79
N VAL A 31 0.51 4.19 2.74
CA VAL A 31 0.93 5.59 2.91
C VAL A 31 -0.17 6.36 3.64
N TYR A 32 -1.42 6.30 3.16
CA TYR A 32 -2.54 6.97 3.77
C TYR A 32 -2.73 6.53 5.23
N GLY A 33 -2.74 5.23 5.51
CA GLY A 33 -2.88 4.70 6.87
C GLY A 33 -1.83 5.26 7.82
N ASN A 34 -0.56 5.20 7.44
CA ASN A 34 0.53 5.75 8.25
C ASN A 34 0.39 7.27 8.44
N THR A 35 0.13 8.02 7.36
CA THR A 35 0.09 9.48 7.44
C THR A 35 -1.14 10.01 8.15
N LYS A 36 -2.29 9.31 8.06
CA LYS A 36 -3.54 9.72 8.67
C LYS A 36 -3.51 9.59 10.18
N ILE A 37 -2.83 8.55 10.68
CA ILE A 37 -2.57 8.36 12.13
C ILE A 37 -1.83 9.57 12.71
N GLU A 38 -0.85 10.11 11.98
CA GLU A 38 -0.02 11.23 12.43
C GLU A 38 -0.63 12.61 12.13
N ASN A 39 -1.45 12.70 11.08
CA ASN A 39 -2.01 13.97 10.63
C ASN A 39 -3.39 13.79 9.97
N GLU A 40 -4.41 14.22 10.70
CA GLU A 40 -5.81 14.18 10.27
C GLU A 40 -6.09 14.95 8.97
N ASN A 41 -5.27 15.94 8.62
CA ASN A 41 -5.45 16.74 7.40
C ASN A 41 -4.95 16.02 6.13
N VAL A 42 -4.22 14.91 6.27
CA VAL A 42 -3.83 14.12 5.10
C VAL A 42 -5.05 13.33 4.62
N THR A 43 -5.42 13.53 3.36
CA THR A 43 -6.54 12.82 2.73
C THR A 43 -6.03 11.73 1.79
N ARG A 44 -6.90 10.76 1.50
CA ARG A 44 -6.59 9.67 0.57
C ARG A 44 -6.35 10.20 -0.84
N GLU A 45 -7.15 11.18 -1.26
CA GLU A 45 -7.05 11.82 -2.58
C GLU A 45 -5.72 12.55 -2.75
N MET A 46 -5.20 13.16 -1.67
CA MET A 46 -3.88 13.80 -1.67
C MET A 46 -2.77 12.77 -1.91
N VAL A 47 -2.82 11.64 -1.21
CA VAL A 47 -1.86 10.53 -1.38
C VAL A 47 -1.92 9.97 -2.80
N GLU A 48 -3.11 9.72 -3.32
CA GLU A 48 -3.30 9.19 -4.68
C GLU A 48 -2.79 10.16 -5.75
N THR A 49 -3.01 11.47 -5.56
CA THR A 49 -2.52 12.52 -6.48
C THR A 49 -0.99 12.54 -6.50
N ILE A 50 -0.35 12.57 -5.34
CA ILE A 50 1.12 12.52 -5.23
C ILE A 50 1.67 11.23 -5.84
N SER A 51 1.02 10.09 -5.60
CA SER A 51 1.45 8.78 -6.14
C SER A 51 1.41 8.73 -7.68
N ARG A 52 0.48 9.46 -8.31
CA ARG A 52 0.44 9.63 -9.78
C ARG A 52 1.51 10.59 -10.29
N ASP A 53 1.73 11.69 -9.57
CA ASP A 53 2.50 12.82 -10.06
C ASP A 53 4.01 12.71 -9.78
N VAL A 54 4.40 11.90 -8.80
CA VAL A 54 5.81 11.70 -8.45
C VAL A 54 6.45 10.68 -9.41
N PRO A 55 7.41 11.11 -10.27
CA PRO A 55 8.10 10.17 -11.13
C PRO A 55 9.01 9.28 -10.30
N MET A 56 8.87 7.96 -10.43
CA MET A 56 9.79 6.99 -9.78
C MET A 56 11.25 7.22 -10.18
N SER A 57 11.50 7.84 -11.34
CA SER A 57 12.84 8.21 -11.81
C SER A 57 13.55 9.24 -10.92
N LYS A 58 12.82 10.04 -10.13
CA LYS A 58 13.42 11.02 -9.20
C LYS A 58 14.18 10.37 -8.04
N PHE A 59 13.94 9.08 -7.76
CA PHE A 59 14.50 8.38 -6.60
C PHE A 59 15.32 7.15 -6.95
N ALA A 60 15.36 6.74 -8.23
CA ALA A 60 16.12 5.58 -8.71
C ALA A 60 17.64 5.81 -8.80
N ALA A 61 18.13 7.01 -8.44
CA ALA A 61 19.54 7.40 -8.54
C ALA A 61 20.26 7.51 -7.17
N ARG A 62 19.75 6.84 -6.12
CA ARG A 62 20.38 6.81 -4.79
C ARG A 62 20.64 5.39 -4.33
#